data_AF-A0A940NNE6-F1
#
_entry.id   AF-A0A940NNE6-F1
#
_cell.length_a   1.000
_cell.length_b   1.000
_cell.length_c   1.000
_cell.angle_alpha   90.00
_cell.angle_beta   90.00
_cell.angle_gamma   90.00
#
_symmetry.space_group_name_H-M   'P 1'
#
loop_
_entity.id
_entity.type
_entity.pdbx_description
1 polymer ?
#
loop_
_entity_poly.entity_id
_entity_poly.type
_entity_poly.pdbx_seq_one_letter_code
_entity_poly.pdbx_strand_id
1 'polypeptide(L)'
;MIDLIILLFIIIGIFSGWKRGFVNSLIRIVGFFLSFYLAYHYYQQTASVLKKIIPIKINDPTHGNAEQFVYQIIAFAILFIGTRIVISVLGSMINGIFQLPVLKQINAFAGGVLGFVEIYLVLLLALFIAIIVPVEQVNHYVHQSKIAYFMVQNTPLVSTKLLELWNGVITNNIL
;
A
#
# COMPACT_ATOMS: atom_id res chain seq x y z
N MET A 1 16.79 10.86 -0.06
CA MET A 1 16.97 9.43 -0.43
C MET A 1 15.64 8.75 -0.76
N ILE A 2 14.61 8.90 0.10
CA ILE A 2 13.26 8.34 -0.15
C ILE A 2 12.65 8.79 -1.48
N ASP A 3 12.80 10.06 -1.88
CA ASP A 3 12.29 10.54 -3.18
C ASP A 3 12.80 9.72 -4.37
N LEU A 4 14.10 9.36 -4.36
CA LEU A 4 14.70 8.57 -5.42
C LEU A 4 14.13 7.15 -5.46
N ILE A 5 13.87 6.57 -4.28
CA ILE A 5 13.25 5.25 -4.16
C ILE A 5 11.82 5.29 -4.71
N ILE A 6 11.02 6.26 -4.28
CA ILE A 6 9.64 6.45 -4.76
C ILE A 6 9.62 6.65 -6.28
N LEU A 7 10.48 7.51 -6.81
CA LEU A 7 10.59 7.77 -8.24
C LEU A 7 10.98 6.50 -9.02
N LEU A 8 11.95 5.73 -8.50
CA LEU A 8 12.37 4.47 -9.10
C LEU A 8 11.20 3.47 -9.17
N PHE A 9 10.44 3.31 -8.09
CA PHE A 9 9.26 2.45 -8.08
C PHE A 9 8.23 2.91 -9.11
N ILE A 10 7.93 4.21 -9.18
CA ILE A 10 7.01 4.80 -10.15
C ILE A 10 7.44 4.47 -11.59
N ILE A 11 8.73 4.68 -11.90
CA ILE A 11 9.29 4.37 -13.22
C ILE A 11 9.14 2.87 -13.52
N ILE A 12 9.51 2.00 -12.57
CA ILE A 12 9.33 0.55 -12.71
C ILE A 12 7.86 0.20 -12.96
N GLY A 13 6.93 0.85 -12.25
CA GLY A 13 5.49 0.68 -12.45
C GLY A 13 5.03 0.99 -13.85
N ILE A 14 5.43 2.16 -14.36
CA ILE A 14 5.12 2.62 -15.72
C ILE A 14 5.70 1.64 -16.76
N PHE A 15 6.99 1.31 -16.67
CA PHE A 15 7.64 0.42 -17.63
C PHE A 15 7.07 -1.00 -17.58
N SER A 16 6.75 -1.49 -16.38
CA SER A 16 6.13 -2.79 -16.17
C SER A 16 4.73 -2.84 -16.78
N GLY A 17 3.92 -1.82 -16.54
CA GLY A 17 2.59 -1.68 -17.14
C GLY A 17 2.64 -1.55 -18.67
N TRP A 18 3.60 -0.77 -19.18
CA TRP A 18 3.82 -0.59 -20.61
C TRP A 18 4.11 -1.91 -21.31
N LYS A 19 5.03 -2.72 -20.75
CA LYS A 19 5.40 -4.02 -21.33
C LYS A 19 4.28 -5.05 -21.26
N ARG A 20 3.41 -4.97 -20.24
CA ARG A 20 2.33 -5.93 -19.99
C ARG A 20 1.04 -5.60 -20.75
N GLY A 21 0.82 -4.33 -21.08
CA GLY A 21 -0.40 -3.85 -21.73
C GLY A 21 -1.55 -3.59 -20.74
N PHE A 22 -2.66 -3.10 -21.29
CA PHE A 22 -3.84 -2.63 -20.55
C PHE A 22 -4.50 -3.76 -19.74
N VAL A 23 -4.86 -4.86 -20.39
CA VAL A 23 -5.63 -5.96 -19.77
C VAL A 23 -4.92 -6.52 -18.53
N ASN A 24 -3.63 -6.83 -18.67
CA ASN A 24 -2.84 -7.36 -17.55
C ASN A 24 -2.69 -6.36 -16.41
N SER A 25 -2.57 -5.06 -16.73
CA SER A 25 -2.48 -4.01 -15.72
C SER A 25 -3.82 -3.82 -14.99
N LEU A 26 -4.94 -3.93 -15.72
CA LEU A 26 -6.28 -3.87 -15.15
C LEU A 26 -6.55 -5.03 -14.18
N ILE A 27 -6.16 -6.25 -14.55
CA ILE A 27 -6.27 -7.43 -13.66
C ILE A 27 -5.47 -7.24 -12.37
N ARG A 28 -4.28 -6.64 -12.44
CA ARG A 28 -3.50 -6.32 -11.24
C ARG A 28 -4.15 -5.25 -10.38
N ILE A 29 -4.76 -4.23 -10.96
CA ILE A 29 -5.51 -3.23 -10.19
C ILE A 29 -6.72 -3.87 -9.52
N VAL A 30 -7.51 -4.67 -10.23
CA VAL A 30 -8.64 -5.41 -9.65
C VAL A 30 -8.17 -6.33 -8.52
N GLY A 31 -7.08 -7.07 -8.75
CA GLY A 31 -6.46 -7.89 -7.73
C GLY A 31 -5.97 -7.08 -6.52
N PHE A 32 -5.67 -5.78 -6.67
CA PHE A 32 -5.16 -4.94 -5.57
C PHE A 32 -6.30 -4.69 -4.61
N PHE A 33 -7.45 -4.27 -5.16
CA PHE A 33 -8.66 -4.06 -4.39
C PHE A 33 -9.17 -5.37 -3.79
N LEU A 34 -9.06 -6.49 -4.49
CA LEU A 34 -9.44 -7.79 -3.94
C LEU A 34 -8.54 -8.20 -2.77
N SER A 35 -7.22 -8.06 -2.88
CA SER A 35 -6.28 -8.29 -1.78
C SER A 35 -6.54 -7.37 -0.60
N PHE A 36 -6.82 -6.09 -0.87
CA PHE A 36 -7.16 -5.10 0.15
C PHE A 36 -8.44 -5.49 0.90
N TYR A 37 -9.48 -5.88 0.17
CA TYR A 37 -10.75 -6.34 0.74
C TYR A 37 -10.56 -7.56 1.64
N LEU A 38 -9.80 -8.56 1.17
CA LEU A 38 -9.51 -9.77 1.97
C LEU A 38 -8.70 -9.41 3.21
N ALA A 39 -7.66 -8.59 3.09
CA ALA A 39 -6.87 -8.16 4.24
C ALA A 39 -7.73 -7.40 5.27
N TYR A 40 -8.60 -6.49 4.80
CA TYR A 40 -9.53 -5.75 5.64
C TYR A 40 -10.55 -6.65 6.34
N HIS A 41 -10.94 -7.76 5.74
CA HIS A 41 -11.89 -8.69 6.37
C HIS A 41 -11.21 -9.59 7.42
N TYR A 42 -9.97 -10.02 7.18
CA TYR A 42 -9.30 -11.04 8.01
C TYR A 42 -8.26 -10.50 8.99
N TYR A 43 -7.89 -9.21 8.96
CA TYR A 43 -6.79 -8.67 9.78
C TYR A 43 -6.98 -8.90 11.29
N GLN A 44 -8.21 -8.85 11.81
CA GLN A 44 -8.46 -9.05 13.24
C GLN A 44 -8.12 -10.47 13.70
N GLN A 45 -8.45 -11.47 12.89
CA GLN A 45 -8.16 -12.87 13.17
C GLN A 45 -6.65 -13.10 13.12
N THR A 46 -5.99 -12.58 12.08
CA THR A 46 -4.53 -12.68 11.94
C THR A 46 -3.78 -11.95 13.03
N ALA A 47 -4.27 -10.78 13.50
CA ALA A 47 -3.67 -10.05 14.61
C ALA A 47 -3.68 -10.86 15.91
N SER A 48 -4.78 -11.58 16.17
CA SER A 48 -4.92 -12.43 17.35
C SER A 48 -3.95 -13.62 17.32
N VAL A 49 -3.70 -14.18 16.13
CA VAL A 49 -2.68 -15.23 15.94
C VAL A 49 -1.28 -14.64 16.09
N LEU A 50 -1.02 -13.49 15.49
CA LEU A 50 0.28 -12.82 15.54
C LEU A 50 0.69 -12.51 16.98
N LYS A 51 -0.24 -12.03 17.81
CA LYS A 51 -0.02 -11.77 19.24
C LYS A 51 0.42 -13.01 20.03
N LYS A 52 -0.04 -14.20 19.63
CA LYS A 52 0.37 -15.47 20.27
C LYS A 52 1.78 -15.89 19.88
N ILE A 53 2.22 -15.56 18.66
CA ILE A 53 3.53 -15.94 18.13
C ILE A 53 4.61 -14.95 18.60
N ILE A 54 4.32 -13.64 18.54
CA ILE A 54 5.26 -12.57 18.84
C ILE A 54 4.62 -11.62 19.84
N PRO A 55 4.83 -11.80 21.15
CA PRO A 55 4.33 -10.87 22.16
C PRO A 55 5.20 -9.59 22.22
N ILE A 56 4.87 -8.63 21.36
CA ILE A 56 5.21 -7.22 21.49
C ILE A 56 4.54 -6.67 22.76
N LYS A 57 5.35 -6.14 23.67
CA LYS A 57 4.90 -5.38 24.85
C LYS A 57 5.13 -3.90 24.58
N ILE A 58 4.05 -3.12 24.58
CA ILE A 58 4.11 -1.66 24.48
C ILE A 58 3.61 -1.15 25.83
N ASN A 59 4.56 -0.75 26.68
CA ASN A 59 4.28 -0.20 27.98
C ASN A 59 3.78 1.24 27.82
N ASP A 60 2.53 1.40 27.39
CA ASP A 60 1.85 2.69 27.40
C ASP A 60 0.68 2.65 28.40
N PRO A 61 0.85 3.23 29.60
CA PRO A 61 -0.21 3.29 30.61
C PRO A 61 -1.32 4.30 30.29
N THR A 62 -1.18 5.09 29.22
CA THR A 62 -2.09 6.20 28.91
C THR A 62 -3.05 5.92 27.75
N HIS A 63 -2.69 5.05 26.80
CA HIS A 63 -3.52 4.72 25.64
C HIS A 63 -3.90 3.23 25.63
N GLY A 64 -5.17 2.95 25.95
CA GLY A 64 -5.71 1.59 25.92
C GLY A 64 -5.46 0.88 24.59
N ASN A 65 -4.92 -0.34 24.66
CA ASN A 65 -4.74 -1.29 23.54
C ASN A 65 -3.88 -0.79 22.36
N ALA A 66 -2.93 0.13 22.56
CA ALA A 66 -1.95 0.51 21.52
C ALA A 66 -1.24 -0.73 20.92
N GLU A 67 -0.93 -1.72 21.76
CA GLU A 67 -0.43 -3.03 21.34
C GLU A 67 -1.32 -3.68 20.28
N GLN A 68 -2.63 -3.76 20.55
CA GLN A 68 -3.59 -4.41 19.66
C GLN A 68 -3.67 -3.73 18.30
N PHE A 69 -3.61 -2.40 18.28
CA PHE A 69 -3.62 -1.63 17.06
C PHE A 69 -2.37 -1.91 16.19
N VAL A 70 -1.20 -1.98 16.82
CA VAL A 70 0.05 -2.37 16.13
C VAL A 70 -0.06 -3.77 15.53
N TYR A 71 -0.60 -4.75 16.27
CA TYR A 71 -0.84 -6.09 15.70
C TYR A 71 -1.81 -6.08 14.53
N GLN A 72 -2.86 -5.27 14.58
CA GLN A 72 -3.84 -5.16 13.50
C GLN A 72 -3.23 -4.61 12.22
N ILE A 73 -2.35 -3.63 12.31
CA ILE A 73 -1.64 -3.06 11.15
C ILE A 73 -0.67 -4.08 10.55
N ILE A 74 0.12 -4.73 11.38
CA ILE A 74 1.08 -5.74 10.90
C ILE A 74 0.33 -6.91 10.27
N ALA A 75 -0.74 -7.38 10.89
CA ALA A 75 -1.60 -8.44 10.36
C ALA A 75 -2.24 -8.06 9.02
N PHE A 76 -2.76 -6.84 8.91
CA PHE A 76 -3.28 -6.30 7.66
C PHE A 76 -2.18 -6.29 6.59
N ALA A 77 -0.98 -5.79 6.89
CA ALA A 77 0.13 -5.74 5.96
C ALA A 77 0.56 -7.13 5.47
N ILE A 78 0.68 -8.09 6.38
CA ILE A 78 1.03 -9.49 6.05
C ILE A 78 -0.04 -10.12 5.16
N LEU A 79 -1.33 -10.00 5.53
CA LEU A 79 -2.42 -10.53 4.73
C LEU A 79 -2.50 -9.87 3.37
N PHE A 80 -2.35 -8.56 3.31
CA PHE A 80 -2.38 -7.81 2.07
C PHE A 80 -1.26 -8.27 1.15
N ILE A 81 -0.02 -8.33 1.63
CA ILE A 81 1.14 -8.77 0.84
C ILE A 81 0.97 -10.25 0.42
N GLY A 82 0.59 -11.13 1.33
CA GLY A 82 0.41 -12.56 1.06
C GLY A 82 -0.68 -12.82 0.02
N THR A 83 -1.88 -12.28 0.24
CA THR A 83 -2.99 -12.41 -0.72
C THR A 83 -2.68 -11.75 -2.05
N ARG A 84 -1.95 -10.62 -2.05
CA ARG A 84 -1.49 -9.93 -3.26
C ARG A 84 -0.58 -10.80 -4.11
N ILE A 85 0.38 -11.47 -3.47
CA ILE A 85 1.29 -12.39 -4.17
C ILE A 85 0.48 -13.54 -4.78
N VAL A 86 -0.41 -14.17 -4.00
CA VAL A 86 -1.26 -15.28 -4.48
C VAL A 86 -2.12 -14.86 -5.66
N ILE A 87 -2.87 -13.76 -5.55
CA ILE A 87 -3.73 -13.24 -6.63
C ILE A 87 -2.91 -12.87 -7.87
N SER A 88 -1.72 -12.28 -7.69
CA SER A 88 -0.85 -11.93 -8.81
C SER A 88 -0.37 -13.17 -9.57
N VAL A 89 -0.02 -14.24 -8.85
CA VAL A 89 0.38 -15.52 -9.47
C VAL A 89 -0.80 -16.11 -10.23
N LEU A 90 -1.98 -16.20 -9.61
CA LEU A 90 -3.19 -16.72 -10.26
C LEU A 90 -3.60 -15.90 -11.49
N GLY A 91 -3.58 -14.57 -11.38
CA GLY A 91 -3.89 -13.68 -12.49
C GLY A 91 -2.91 -13.81 -13.66
N SER A 92 -1.63 -14.10 -13.39
CA SER A 92 -0.64 -14.32 -14.44
C SER A 92 -0.91 -15.57 -15.27
N MET A 93 -1.51 -16.61 -14.68
CA MET A 93 -1.88 -17.84 -15.37
C MET A 93 -3.05 -17.63 -16.35
N ILE A 94 -3.97 -16.72 -16.04
CA ILE A 94 -5.15 -16.43 -16.86
C ILE A 94 -4.78 -15.60 -18.11
N ASN A 95 -3.76 -14.74 -18.00
CA ASN A 95 -3.40 -13.78 -19.04
C ASN A 95 -2.80 -14.37 -20.32
N GLY A 96 -2.43 -15.66 -20.33
CA GLY A 96 -1.91 -16.33 -21.53
C GLY A 96 -2.91 -16.43 -22.69
N ILE A 97 -4.21 -16.25 -22.41
CA ILE A 97 -5.31 -16.58 -23.33
C ILE A 97 -5.84 -15.33 -24.08
N PHE A 98 -5.65 -14.12 -23.55
CA PHE A 98 -6.25 -12.89 -24.08
C PHE A 98 -5.22 -12.00 -24.78
N GLN A 99 -4.82 -12.35 -26.01
CA GLN A 99 -4.06 -11.44 -26.88
C GLN A 99 -5.02 -10.64 -27.77
N LEU A 100 -5.46 -9.46 -27.33
CA LEU A 100 -6.30 -8.58 -28.14
C LEU A 100 -5.43 -7.74 -29.10
N PRO A 101 -5.56 -7.88 -30.44
CA PRO A 101 -4.73 -7.22 -31.44
C PRO A 101 -5.16 -5.76 -31.75
N VAL A 102 -5.64 -5.00 -30.77
CA VAL A 102 -6.37 -3.73 -31.00
C VAL A 102 -5.47 -2.49 -30.91
N LEU A 103 -4.31 -2.50 -31.60
CA LEU A 103 -3.23 -1.47 -31.58
C LEU A 103 -2.28 -1.58 -30.39
N LYS A 104 -1.13 -2.21 -30.65
CA LYS A 104 -0.06 -2.48 -29.66
C LYS A 104 0.42 -1.22 -28.90
N GLN A 105 0.41 -0.04 -29.54
CA GLN A 105 0.86 1.22 -28.93
C GLN A 105 -0.15 1.77 -27.92
N ILE A 106 -1.44 1.80 -28.26
CA ILE A 106 -2.49 2.28 -27.34
C ILE A 106 -2.61 1.34 -26.15
N ASN A 107 -2.56 0.02 -26.39
CA ASN A 107 -2.56 -0.99 -25.34
C ASN A 107 -1.36 -0.84 -24.39
N ALA A 108 -0.16 -0.58 -24.93
CA ALA A 108 1.04 -0.36 -24.12
C ALA A 108 0.96 0.94 -23.33
N PHE A 109 0.52 2.04 -23.95
CA PHE A 109 0.38 3.32 -23.26
C PHE A 109 -0.64 3.25 -22.12
N ALA A 110 -1.84 2.72 -22.38
CA ALA A 110 -2.86 2.52 -21.36
C ALA A 110 -2.36 1.56 -20.25
N GLY A 111 -1.61 0.53 -20.62
CA GLY A 111 -0.89 -0.33 -19.66
C GLY A 111 0.09 0.45 -18.79
N GLY A 112 0.87 1.38 -19.36
CA GLY A 112 1.79 2.24 -18.63
C GLY A 112 1.08 3.15 -17.62
N VAL A 113 -0.03 3.77 -18.03
CA VAL A 113 -0.87 4.59 -17.14
C VAL A 113 -1.43 3.75 -15.99
N LEU A 114 -1.98 2.56 -16.28
CA LEU A 114 -2.46 1.67 -15.22
C LEU A 114 -1.31 1.18 -14.32
N GLY A 115 -0.13 0.92 -14.88
CA GLY A 115 1.06 0.55 -14.10
C GLY A 115 1.53 1.66 -13.16
N PHE A 116 1.43 2.92 -13.59
CA PHE A 116 1.61 4.09 -12.72
C PHE A 116 0.62 4.08 -11.57
N VAL A 117 -0.68 4.01 -11.88
CA VAL A 117 -1.76 4.03 -10.88
C VAL A 117 -1.56 2.92 -9.87
N GLU A 118 -1.21 1.73 -10.33
CA GLU A 118 -1.02 0.59 -9.46
C GLU A 118 0.14 0.79 -8.47
N ILE A 119 1.32 1.22 -8.94
CA ILE A 119 2.45 1.49 -8.05
C ILE A 119 2.17 2.68 -7.15
N TYR A 120 1.49 3.71 -7.66
CA TYR A 120 1.07 4.85 -6.85
C TYR A 120 0.21 4.40 -5.65
N LEU A 121 -0.77 3.52 -5.87
CA LEU A 121 -1.62 2.97 -4.80
C LEU A 121 -0.83 2.12 -3.79
N VAL A 122 0.11 1.30 -4.28
CA VAL A 122 0.98 0.49 -3.40
C VAL A 122 1.87 1.37 -2.53
N LEU A 123 2.47 2.40 -3.11
CA LEU A 123 3.32 3.36 -2.39
C LEU A 123 2.52 4.17 -1.38
N LEU A 124 1.31 4.61 -1.74
CA LEU A 124 0.41 5.31 -0.82
C LEU A 124 0.08 4.44 0.41
N LEU A 125 -0.22 3.16 0.19
CA LEU A 125 -0.48 2.22 1.27
C LEU A 125 0.77 1.97 2.13
N ALA A 126 1.94 1.86 1.50
CA ALA A 126 3.20 1.71 2.22
C ALA A 126 3.53 2.94 3.08
N LEU A 127 3.28 4.15 2.56
CA LEU A 127 3.44 5.40 3.31
C LEU A 127 2.47 5.47 4.50
N PHE A 128 1.22 5.05 4.32
CA PHE A 128 0.24 4.97 5.42
C PHE A 128 0.77 4.09 6.56
N ILE A 129 1.26 2.89 6.25
CA ILE A 129 1.84 1.98 7.24
C ILE A 129 3.09 2.61 7.88
N ALA A 130 3.97 3.21 7.07
CA ALA A 130 5.23 3.80 7.55
C ALA A 130 5.03 4.95 8.55
N ILE A 131 3.99 5.77 8.36
CA ILE A 131 3.66 6.89 9.26
C ILE A 131 3.12 6.37 10.60
N ILE A 132 2.30 5.33 10.56
CA ILE A 132 1.64 4.80 11.77
C ILE A 132 2.60 3.93 12.60
N VAL A 133 3.58 3.28 11.97
CA VAL A 133 4.57 2.49 12.68
C VAL A 133 5.40 3.41 13.60
N PRO A 134 5.51 3.11 14.91
CA PRO A 134 6.18 3.96 15.89
C PRO A 134 7.71 3.78 15.84
N VAL A 135 8.31 4.04 14.68
CA VAL A 135 9.76 3.98 14.45
C VAL A 135 10.21 5.35 13.99
N GLU A 136 10.90 6.07 14.89
CA GLU A 136 11.34 7.46 14.68
C GLU A 136 12.16 7.63 13.40
N GLN A 137 13.03 6.67 13.09
CA GLN A 137 13.87 6.72 11.90
C GLN A 137 13.03 6.65 10.62
N VAL A 138 12.02 5.77 10.58
CA VAL A 138 11.11 5.63 9.43
C VAL A 138 10.33 6.93 9.23
N ASN A 139 9.76 7.47 10.31
CA ASN A 139 9.04 8.73 10.27
C ASN A 139 9.92 9.89 9.80
N HIS A 140 11.14 10.02 10.34
CA HIS A 140 12.07 11.07 9.95
C HIS A 140 12.40 11.02 8.45
N TYR A 141 12.69 9.85 7.89
CA TYR A 141 12.99 9.72 6.46
C TYR A 141 11.78 9.99 5.56
N VAL A 142 10.57 9.61 5.97
CA VAL A 142 9.34 9.85 5.23
C VAL A 142 8.98 11.34 5.20
N HIS A 143 9.06 12.04 6.33
CA HIS A 143 8.71 13.46 6.42
C HIS A 143 9.66 14.38 5.64
N GLN A 144 10.92 13.97 5.44
CA GLN A 144 11.88 14.69 4.60
C GLN A 144 11.63 14.55 3.09
N SER A 145 10.78 13.61 2.67
CA SER A 145 10.49 13.35 1.25
C SER A 145 9.44 14.31 0.71
N LYS A 146 9.82 15.09 -0.30
CA LYS A 146 8.91 15.99 -1.01
C LYS A 146 7.85 15.20 -1.78
N ILE A 147 8.24 14.06 -2.36
CA ILE A 147 7.31 13.23 -3.13
C ILE A 147 6.33 12.52 -2.20
N ALA A 148 6.78 12.00 -1.06
CA ALA A 148 5.89 11.40 -0.07
C ALA A 148 4.86 12.41 0.44
N TYR A 149 5.32 13.63 0.79
CA TYR A 149 4.45 14.73 1.17
C TYR A 149 3.43 15.04 0.06
N PHE A 150 3.90 15.21 -1.18
CA PHE A 150 3.03 15.48 -2.32
C PHE A 150 1.96 14.41 -2.52
N MET A 151 2.32 13.13 -2.40
CA MET A 151 1.37 12.01 -2.52
C MET A 151 0.31 12.04 -1.43
N VAL A 152 0.70 12.33 -0.18
CA VAL A 152 -0.22 12.42 0.96
C VAL A 152 -1.20 13.58 0.78
N GLN A 153 -0.72 14.76 0.36
CA GLN A 153 -1.58 15.94 0.22
C GLN A 153 -2.54 15.86 -0.97
N ASN A 154 -2.10 15.30 -2.10
CA ASN A 154 -2.84 15.37 -3.36
C ASN A 154 -3.74 14.15 -3.61
N THR A 155 -3.84 13.18 -2.69
CA THR A 155 -4.73 12.01 -2.86
C THR A 155 -6.08 12.23 -2.14
N PRO A 156 -7.15 12.65 -2.81
CA PRO A 156 -8.38 13.12 -2.16
C PRO A 156 -9.07 12.04 -1.31
N LEU A 157 -9.04 10.77 -1.79
CA LEU A 157 -9.74 9.63 -1.19
C LEU A 157 -9.17 9.19 0.18
N VAL A 158 -7.93 9.57 0.51
CA VAL A 158 -7.25 9.18 1.76
C VAL A 158 -6.72 10.41 2.52
N SER A 159 -6.75 11.59 1.89
CA SER A 159 -6.05 12.78 2.38
C SER A 159 -6.42 13.19 3.79
N THR A 160 -7.69 13.18 4.20
CA THR A 160 -8.08 13.77 5.51
C THR A 160 -7.46 13.01 6.68
N LYS A 161 -7.62 11.69 6.73
CA LYS A 161 -7.00 10.85 7.77
C LYS A 161 -5.47 10.80 7.66
N LEU A 162 -4.93 10.74 6.44
CA LEU A 162 -3.48 10.73 6.24
C LEU A 162 -2.81 12.07 6.59
N LEU A 163 -3.45 13.19 6.27
CA LEU A 163 -3.00 14.54 6.62
C LEU A 163 -3.04 14.75 8.13
N GLU A 164 -4.08 14.24 8.81
CA GLU A 164 -4.15 14.25 10.28
C GLU A 164 -2.97 13.48 10.90
N LEU A 165 -2.66 12.29 10.38
CA LEU A 165 -1.51 11.48 10.82
C LEU A 165 -0.16 12.15 10.50
N TRP A 166 -0.01 12.71 9.30
CA TRP A 166 1.18 13.41 8.85
C TRP A 166 1.46 14.69 9.65
N ASN A 167 0.41 15.46 9.96
CA ASN A 167 0.52 16.71 10.71
C ASN A 167 0.63 16.49 12.23
N GLY A 168 0.63 15.23 12.69
CA GLY A 168 0.71 14.91 14.11
C GLY A 168 -0.52 15.32 14.93
N VAL A 169 -1.70 15.46 14.30
CA VAL A 169 -2.92 15.94 15.00
C VAL A 169 -3.56 14.88 15.91
N ILE A 170 -2.96 13.68 16.03
CA ILE A 170 -3.31 12.73 17.10
C ILE A 170 -2.43 12.97 18.34
N THR A 171 -2.37 14.21 18.84
CA THR A 171 -1.85 14.48 20.19
C THR A 171 -2.56 15.61 20.94
N ASN A 172 -3.44 16.41 20.30
CA ASN A 172 -4.01 17.60 20.97
C ASN A 172 -5.54 17.69 21.04
N ASN A 173 -6.30 16.74 20.49
CA ASN A 173 -7.78 16.76 20.57
C ASN A 173 -8.37 15.57 21.36
N ILE A 174 -7.57 14.96 22.24
CA ILE A 174 -8.08 14.12 23.33
C ILE A 174 -7.46 14.64 24.62
N LEU A 175 -7.84 15.87 24.99
CA LEU A 175 -7.86 16.35 26.37
C LEU A 175 -9.33 16.52 26.77
#